data_AF-A0AAN6RG86-F1
#
_entry.id   AF-A0AAN6RG86-F1
#
_cell.length_a   1.000
_cell.length_b   1.000
_cell.length_c   1.000
_cell.angle_alpha   90.00
_cell.angle_beta   90.00
_cell.angle_gamma   90.00
#
_symmetry.space_group_name_H-M   'P 1'
#
loop_
_entity.id
_entity.type
_entity.pdbx_description
1 polymer ?
#
loop_
_entity_poly.entity_id
_entity_poly.type
_entity_poly.pdbx_seq_one_letter_code
_entity_poly.pdbx_strand_id
1 'polypeptide(L)'
;MAHLEMQSIENSTIPIVDFGAFLNGETKEQERVAHQIDEAFRNVGFVYLKNHGIPKEKVQECFSWSQRFFALPMETKMLAPHPSGGAHHRGYSPPGLEHVTQHTYSKEDVAKSRETPDYKESFECGNTTDASQPNIWLPDDKLPGFQPFLESYFTLCADLIHKILDALGIALSVPEPGLSPTHSNSLFQLRLLHYPEIAASQLQNGARNRINAHSDFGTLTLLFQDQVGGLEIEDPNNPDASTPALSHIPQANTTMGAPFDFAPERPEHIDSILNGLDRYNPETTAVFQDYVMQQCEQQTYDCYANLALLKLYQFNPHLARDETITNILVKALTVFPTPDFSLGLALLPSHTLAPLNSSSHTPAAGDAPLSEAVQKLNILKNLLEGADYATFWSTLDSDDLYADLVADVSGFEQLMRVRIAATVSQAIREVERSILESWLDLSGKEFEQFVGGVCGWNIDGEKVKIPINKDNEAKGTVVRENVKFDQFSRVVRRAFEQPA
;
A
#
# COMPACT_ATOMS: atom_id res chain seq x y z
N MET A 1 8.92 47.39 -0.76
CA MET A 1 7.76 46.51 -0.99
C MET A 1 8.31 45.13 -1.20
N ALA A 2 8.25 44.30 -0.16
CA ALA A 2 8.71 42.92 -0.19
C ALA A 2 7.71 42.08 -0.98
N HIS A 3 8.18 41.38 -2.01
CA HIS A 3 7.43 40.34 -2.70
C HIS A 3 7.74 39.03 -2.00
N LEU A 4 6.69 38.39 -1.49
CA LEU A 4 6.73 37.02 -0.96
C LEU A 4 7.04 36.06 -2.10
N GLU A 5 8.12 35.30 -1.96
CA GLU A 5 8.36 34.06 -2.70
C GLU A 5 7.33 33.03 -2.25
N MET A 6 6.58 32.49 -3.20
CA MET A 6 5.66 31.39 -2.97
C MET A 6 6.46 30.10 -3.22
N GLN A 7 7.03 29.53 -2.16
CA GLN A 7 7.65 28.21 -2.20
C GLN A 7 6.59 27.17 -2.61
N SER A 8 6.89 26.42 -3.67
CA SER A 8 6.09 25.32 -4.16
C SER A 8 6.08 24.17 -3.16
N ILE A 9 4.89 23.62 -2.91
CA ILE A 9 4.61 22.50 -2.02
C ILE A 9 5.27 21.23 -2.60
N GLU A 10 6.37 20.77 -2.00
CA GLU A 10 6.94 19.44 -2.22
C GLU A 10 6.05 18.42 -1.49
N ASN A 11 5.55 17.39 -2.21
CA ASN A 11 4.80 16.30 -1.58
C ASN A 11 5.72 15.51 -0.64
N SER A 12 5.61 15.75 0.67
CA SER A 12 6.40 15.05 1.69
C SER A 12 6.02 13.57 1.73
N THR A 13 6.79 12.73 1.04
CA THR A 13 6.65 11.27 1.06
C THR A 13 7.49 10.69 2.19
N ILE A 14 6.90 9.80 3.00
CA ILE A 14 7.61 9.15 4.12
C ILE A 14 8.66 8.19 3.56
N PRO A 15 9.96 8.35 3.87
CA PRO A 15 11.01 7.53 3.29
C PRO A 15 10.86 6.04 3.63
N ILE A 16 11.20 5.16 2.68
CA ILE A 16 11.30 3.71 2.89
C ILE A 16 12.78 3.31 2.90
N VAL A 17 13.24 2.75 4.01
CA VAL A 17 14.64 2.34 4.22
C VAL A 17 14.75 0.84 4.35
N ASP A 18 15.67 0.24 3.59
CA ASP A 18 16.05 -1.17 3.74
C ASP A 18 17.01 -1.36 4.91
N PHE A 19 16.45 -1.73 6.06
CA PHE A 19 17.26 -1.94 7.27
C PHE A 19 18.05 -3.26 7.21
N GLY A 20 17.75 -4.16 6.28
CA GLY A 20 18.48 -5.42 6.10
C GLY A 20 19.96 -5.18 5.76
N ALA A 21 20.26 -4.11 5.04
CA ALA A 21 21.62 -3.67 4.72
C ALA A 21 22.38 -3.17 5.97
N PHE A 22 21.69 -2.59 6.96
CA PHE A 22 22.32 -2.25 8.25
C PHE A 22 22.61 -3.50 9.08
N LEU A 23 21.69 -4.46 9.08
CA LEU A 23 21.81 -5.69 9.88
C LEU A 23 22.88 -6.65 9.37
N ASN A 24 23.06 -6.73 8.04
CA ASN A 24 23.88 -7.77 7.42
C ASN A 24 24.99 -7.24 6.50
N GLY A 25 25.04 -5.93 6.25
CA GLY A 25 25.99 -5.31 5.33
C GLY A 25 27.35 -5.01 5.96
N GLU A 26 28.29 -4.61 5.10
CA GLU A 26 29.61 -4.11 5.51
C GLU A 26 29.51 -2.68 6.06
N THR A 27 30.57 -2.18 6.71
CA THR A 27 30.60 -0.87 7.39
C THR A 27 30.06 0.28 6.53
N LYS A 28 30.39 0.32 5.24
CA LYS A 28 29.88 1.37 4.33
C LYS A 28 28.38 1.30 4.09
N GLU A 29 27.81 0.10 3.99
CA GLU A 29 26.35 -0.09 3.87
C GLU A 29 25.65 0.30 5.17
N GLN A 30 26.25 -0.04 6.32
CA GLN A 30 25.73 0.35 7.63
C GLN A 30 25.72 1.87 7.81
N GLU A 31 26.82 2.57 7.44
CA GLU A 31 26.90 4.03 7.45
C GLU A 31 25.87 4.65 6.50
N ARG A 32 25.71 4.11 5.30
CA ARG A 32 24.71 4.58 4.33
C ARG A 32 23.29 4.49 4.89
N VAL A 33 22.91 3.34 5.45
CA VAL A 33 21.57 3.15 6.03
C VAL A 33 21.38 4.01 7.28
N ALA A 34 22.41 4.17 8.11
CA ALA A 34 22.39 5.07 9.26
C ALA A 34 22.07 6.51 8.85
N HIS A 35 22.70 7.01 7.79
CA HIS A 35 22.42 8.35 7.26
C HIS A 35 21.01 8.47 6.66
N GLN A 36 20.49 7.44 5.99
CA GLN A 36 19.10 7.45 5.48
C GLN A 36 18.07 7.52 6.61
N ILE A 37 18.29 6.80 7.71
CA ILE A 37 17.42 6.86 8.90
C ILE A 37 17.45 8.24 9.53
N ASP A 38 18.65 8.80 9.70
CA ASP A 38 18.86 10.13 10.25
C ASP A 38 18.19 11.22 9.40
N GLU A 39 18.34 11.16 8.08
CA GLU A 39 17.68 12.06 7.14
C GLU A 39 16.16 11.98 7.23
N ALA A 40 15.59 10.77 7.28
CA ALA A 40 14.15 10.56 7.41
C ALA A 40 13.60 11.18 8.71
N PHE A 41 14.29 10.98 9.85
CA PHE A 41 13.87 11.55 11.12
C PHE A 41 14.04 13.07 11.18
N ARG A 42 15.07 13.66 10.56
CA ARG A 42 15.26 15.13 10.53
C ARG A 42 14.23 15.84 9.68
N ASN A 43 13.86 15.24 8.54
CA ASN A 43 13.02 15.90 7.54
C ASN A 43 11.54 15.63 7.73
N VAL A 44 11.16 14.39 8.10
CA VAL A 44 9.76 13.96 8.20
C VAL A 44 9.38 13.57 9.62
N GLY A 45 10.34 13.05 10.41
CA GLY A 45 10.07 12.46 11.72
C GLY A 45 9.49 11.04 11.67
N PHE A 46 9.27 10.50 10.45
CA PHE A 46 8.76 9.15 10.21
C PHE A 46 9.61 8.43 9.15
N VAL A 47 9.68 7.10 9.26
CA VAL A 47 10.36 6.22 8.29
C VAL A 47 9.66 4.85 8.24
N TYR A 48 9.52 4.31 7.03
CA TYR A 48 9.14 2.91 6.81
C TYR A 48 10.39 2.05 6.77
N LEU A 49 10.51 1.07 7.65
CA LEU A 49 11.63 0.13 7.65
C LEU A 49 11.24 -1.20 7.00
N LYS A 50 11.87 -1.57 5.88
CA LYS A 50 11.78 -2.92 5.31
C LYS A 50 12.97 -3.77 5.75
N ASN A 51 12.79 -5.09 5.73
CA ASN A 51 13.83 -6.06 6.13
C ASN A 51 14.44 -5.77 7.53
N HIS A 52 13.63 -5.26 8.45
CA HIS A 52 14.03 -4.85 9.81
C HIS A 52 14.37 -6.01 10.75
N GLY A 53 14.30 -7.26 10.29
CA GLY A 53 14.77 -8.43 11.02
C GLY A 53 13.80 -9.02 12.04
N ILE A 54 12.61 -8.45 12.24
CA ILE A 54 11.52 -9.15 12.96
C ILE A 54 10.78 -10.02 11.94
N PRO A 55 10.65 -11.34 12.17
CA PRO A 55 9.97 -12.23 11.23
C PRO A 55 8.51 -11.82 11.00
N LYS A 56 8.06 -11.88 9.73
CA LYS A 56 6.69 -11.52 9.33
C LYS A 56 5.65 -12.37 10.07
N GLU A 57 5.96 -13.64 10.29
CA GLU A 57 5.12 -14.60 10.99
C GLU A 57 4.89 -14.17 12.44
N LYS A 58 5.90 -13.56 13.09
CA LYS A 58 5.77 -13.06 14.47
C LYS A 58 4.89 -11.82 14.56
N VAL A 59 4.98 -10.92 13.58
CA VAL A 59 4.07 -9.77 13.47
C VAL A 59 2.62 -10.27 13.29
N GLN A 60 2.40 -11.20 12.36
CA GLN A 60 1.08 -11.80 12.11
C GLN A 60 0.53 -12.55 13.34
N GLU A 61 1.38 -13.32 14.01
CA GLU A 61 1.02 -14.01 15.26
C GLU A 61 0.61 -12.99 16.34
N CYS A 62 1.31 -11.85 16.46
CA CYS A 62 0.95 -10.78 17.38
C CYS A 62 -0.42 -10.16 17.07
N PHE A 63 -0.72 -9.87 15.80
CA PHE A 63 -2.07 -9.44 15.39
C PHE A 63 -3.14 -10.48 15.72
N SER A 64 -2.85 -11.78 15.53
CA SER A 64 -3.76 -12.86 15.92
C SER A 64 -3.98 -12.93 17.44
N TRP A 65 -2.95 -12.73 18.26
CA TRP A 65 -3.08 -12.63 19.71
C TRP A 65 -3.88 -11.41 20.14
N SER A 66 -3.62 -10.25 19.53
CA SER A 66 -4.39 -9.02 19.72
C SER A 66 -5.88 -9.24 19.44
N GLN A 67 -6.21 -9.82 18.28
CA GLN A 67 -7.59 -10.12 17.91
C GLN A 67 -8.27 -11.07 18.92
N ARG A 68 -7.57 -12.14 19.33
CA ARG A 68 -8.09 -13.09 20.33
C ARG A 68 -8.33 -12.42 21.68
N PHE A 69 -7.40 -11.58 22.14
CA PHE A 69 -7.54 -10.83 23.37
C PHE A 69 -8.75 -9.90 23.34
N PHE A 70 -8.88 -9.06 22.29
CA PHE A 70 -9.96 -8.07 22.22
C PHE A 70 -11.34 -8.68 21.96
N ALA A 71 -11.40 -9.89 21.38
CA ALA A 71 -12.62 -10.69 21.24
C ALA A 71 -13.13 -11.30 22.56
N LEU A 72 -12.33 -11.30 23.63
CA LEU A 72 -12.77 -11.80 24.94
C LEU A 72 -13.91 -10.93 25.51
N PRO A 73 -14.80 -11.52 26.33
CA PRO A 73 -15.81 -10.75 27.05
C PRO A 73 -15.17 -9.63 27.87
N MET A 74 -15.84 -8.48 27.95
CA MET A 74 -15.36 -7.31 28.70
C MET A 74 -14.95 -7.67 30.13
N GLU A 75 -15.76 -8.48 30.83
CA GLU A 75 -15.46 -8.94 32.19
C GLU A 75 -14.15 -9.74 32.28
N THR A 76 -13.80 -10.48 31.23
CA THR A 76 -12.54 -11.23 31.16
C THR A 76 -11.37 -10.29 30.90
N LYS A 77 -11.49 -9.35 29.95
CA LYS A 77 -10.45 -8.34 29.68
C LYS A 77 -10.12 -7.51 30.93
N MET A 78 -11.16 -7.16 31.70
CA MET A 78 -11.04 -6.42 32.96
C MET A 78 -10.41 -7.21 34.12
N LEU A 79 -10.05 -8.50 33.95
CA LEU A 79 -9.20 -9.21 34.90
C LEU A 79 -7.74 -8.73 34.87
N ALA A 80 -7.36 -8.00 33.82
CA ALA A 80 -6.06 -7.35 33.70
C ALA A 80 -6.22 -5.82 33.53
N PRO A 81 -6.83 -5.10 34.48
CA PRO A 81 -7.24 -3.71 34.28
C PRO A 81 -6.04 -2.75 34.26
N HIS A 82 -6.08 -1.74 33.39
CA HIS A 82 -5.17 -0.62 33.48
C HIS A 82 -5.45 0.18 34.77
N PRO A 83 -4.45 0.40 35.65
CA PRO A 83 -4.63 1.12 36.90
C PRO A 83 -5.03 2.58 36.69
N SER A 84 -5.77 3.16 37.63
CA SER A 84 -6.04 4.60 37.62
C SER A 84 -4.79 5.40 38.02
N GLY A 85 -4.45 6.43 37.25
CA GLY A 85 -3.30 7.32 37.51
C GLY A 85 -2.32 7.35 36.34
N GLY A 86 -1.30 8.21 36.44
CA GLY A 86 -0.27 8.37 35.39
C GLY A 86 1.09 7.73 35.72
N ALA A 87 1.16 6.91 36.77
CA ALA A 87 2.42 6.34 37.24
C ALA A 87 2.62 4.87 36.81
N HIS A 88 1.55 4.17 36.43
CA HIS A 88 1.59 2.76 36.04
C HIS A 88 0.79 2.56 34.76
N HIS A 89 1.48 2.28 33.66
CA HIS A 89 0.91 2.18 32.31
C HIS A 89 0.98 0.75 31.78
N ARG A 90 0.21 -0.15 32.40
CA ARG A 90 0.15 -1.59 32.09
C ARG A 90 -1.29 -2.08 32.22
N GLY A 91 -1.68 -3.10 31.47
CA GLY A 91 -3.02 -3.69 31.50
C GLY A 91 -3.95 -3.14 30.42
N TYR A 92 -5.23 -3.44 30.56
CA TYR A 92 -6.29 -3.18 29.59
C TYR A 92 -7.08 -1.91 29.88
N SER A 93 -7.23 -1.06 28.86
CA SER A 93 -8.08 0.12 28.87
C SER A 93 -9.29 -0.06 27.95
N PRO A 94 -10.54 0.03 28.47
CA PRO A 94 -11.75 -0.07 27.66
C PRO A 94 -12.02 1.20 26.82
N PRO A 95 -12.93 1.13 25.83
CA PRO A 95 -13.29 2.28 25.01
C PRO A 95 -13.77 3.48 25.81
N GLY A 96 -13.25 4.67 25.44
CA GLY A 96 -13.60 5.95 26.06
C GLY A 96 -12.91 6.26 27.39
N LEU A 97 -11.97 5.43 27.85
CA LEU A 97 -11.17 5.72 29.05
C LEU A 97 -9.89 6.52 28.73
N GLU A 98 -9.29 6.29 27.56
CA GLU A 98 -8.07 6.97 27.13
C GLU A 98 -8.36 8.17 26.21
N HIS A 99 -7.59 9.24 26.39
CA HIS A 99 -7.60 10.43 25.54
C HIS A 99 -6.17 10.89 25.31
N VAL A 100 -5.80 11.13 24.05
CA VAL A 100 -4.51 11.76 23.72
C VAL A 100 -4.74 13.21 23.33
N THR A 101 -3.85 14.11 23.78
CA THR A 101 -3.97 15.55 23.55
C THR A 101 -2.62 16.13 23.13
N GLN A 102 -2.59 16.84 22.00
CA GLN A 102 -1.41 17.55 21.52
C GLN A 102 -1.30 18.95 22.15
N HIS A 103 -0.10 19.32 22.62
CA HIS A 103 0.34 20.67 23.00
C HIS A 103 -0.67 21.56 23.77
N THR A 104 -1.52 20.97 24.61
CA THR A 104 -2.55 21.68 25.38
C THR A 104 -2.24 21.62 26.87
N TYR A 105 -1.78 22.76 27.41
CA TYR A 105 -1.42 22.90 28.83
C TYR A 105 -2.53 23.56 29.66
N SER A 106 -3.57 24.09 29.02
CA SER A 106 -4.71 24.71 29.67
C SER A 106 -5.76 23.66 30.04
N LYS A 107 -6.33 23.75 31.25
CA LYS A 107 -7.37 22.80 31.70
C LYS A 107 -8.65 22.86 30.85
N GLU A 108 -8.92 24.00 30.23
CA GLU A 108 -10.12 24.24 29.43
C GLU A 108 -10.02 23.60 28.04
N ASP A 109 -8.84 23.63 27.42
CA ASP A 109 -8.62 22.99 26.11
C ASP A 109 -8.46 21.46 26.24
N VAL A 110 -7.90 20.99 27.37
CA VAL A 110 -7.94 19.57 27.75
C VAL A 110 -9.38 19.09 27.99
N ALA A 111 -10.26 19.95 28.51
CA ALA A 111 -11.68 19.60 28.67
C ALA A 111 -12.41 19.54 27.33
N LYS A 112 -12.13 20.47 26.40
CA LYS A 112 -12.71 20.46 25.04
C LYS A 112 -12.26 19.28 24.19
N SER A 113 -10.98 18.92 24.22
CA SER A 113 -10.46 17.73 23.51
C SER A 113 -11.02 16.40 24.06
N ARG A 114 -11.61 16.42 25.27
CA ARG A 114 -12.33 15.27 25.86
C ARG A 114 -13.82 15.21 25.49
N GLU A 115 -14.36 16.19 24.76
CA GLU A 115 -15.77 16.19 24.32
C GLU A 115 -16.06 15.10 23.28
N THR A 116 -15.05 14.70 22.49
CA THR A 116 -15.12 13.58 21.54
C THR A 116 -14.14 12.48 21.95
N PRO A 117 -14.57 11.43 22.66
CA PRO A 117 -13.67 10.37 23.13
C PRO A 117 -13.10 9.53 21.99
N ASP A 118 -11.84 9.11 22.15
CA ASP A 118 -11.20 8.13 21.27
C ASP A 118 -12.00 6.82 21.31
N TYR A 119 -12.40 6.32 20.15
CA TYR A 119 -13.11 5.05 20.02
C TYR A 119 -12.13 3.91 19.71
N LYS A 120 -11.33 3.59 20.74
CA LYS A 120 -10.31 2.54 20.75
C LYS A 120 -10.28 1.84 22.10
N GLU A 121 -9.81 0.61 22.13
CA GLU A 121 -9.42 -0.11 23.35
C GLU A 121 -7.95 -0.55 23.22
N SER A 122 -7.27 -0.70 24.35
CA SER A 122 -5.83 -0.98 24.38
C SER A 122 -5.48 -2.03 25.43
N PHE A 123 -4.38 -2.75 25.21
CA PHE A 123 -3.71 -3.56 26.22
C PHE A 123 -2.21 -3.26 26.21
N GLU A 124 -1.65 -3.01 27.38
CA GLU A 124 -0.27 -2.55 27.54
C GLU A 124 0.56 -3.49 28.40
N CYS A 125 1.76 -3.81 27.92
CA CYS A 125 2.78 -4.49 28.68
C CYS A 125 4.15 -3.85 28.42
N GLY A 126 5.15 -4.19 29.23
CA GLY A 126 6.51 -3.69 29.10
C GLY A 126 7.52 -4.70 29.60
N ASN A 127 8.69 -4.21 30.00
CA ASN A 127 9.79 -5.05 30.44
C ASN A 127 9.40 -5.90 31.67
N THR A 128 9.64 -7.20 31.60
CA THR A 128 9.33 -8.16 32.69
C THR A 128 10.18 -7.93 33.94
N THR A 129 11.33 -7.27 33.78
CA THR A 129 12.27 -6.98 34.88
C THR A 129 12.02 -5.65 35.56
N ASP A 130 11.08 -4.84 35.06
CA ASP A 130 10.74 -3.57 35.66
C ASP A 130 9.83 -3.74 36.89
N ALA A 131 10.45 -3.75 38.06
CA ALA A 131 9.75 -3.85 39.33
C ALA A 131 8.90 -2.61 39.67
N SER A 132 9.12 -1.47 38.99
CA SER A 132 8.37 -0.24 39.24
C SER A 132 7.01 -0.22 38.54
N GLN A 133 6.89 -0.93 37.41
CA GLN A 133 5.64 -1.08 36.66
C GLN A 133 5.44 -2.53 36.19
N PRO A 134 5.13 -3.44 37.12
CA PRO A 134 4.92 -4.85 36.78
C PRO A 134 3.78 -4.99 35.75
N ASN A 135 3.96 -5.91 34.80
CA ASN A 135 2.94 -6.25 33.82
C ASN A 135 1.71 -6.84 34.50
N ILE A 136 0.53 -6.45 34.00
CA ILE A 136 -0.76 -6.95 34.49
C ILE A 136 -1.31 -7.90 33.44
N TRP A 137 -1.12 -9.19 33.66
CA TRP A 137 -1.52 -10.24 32.73
C TRP A 137 -2.90 -10.81 33.04
N LEU A 138 -3.57 -11.34 32.01
CA LEU A 138 -4.73 -12.20 32.23
C LEU A 138 -4.28 -13.49 32.93
N PRO A 139 -5.16 -14.12 33.73
CA PRO A 139 -4.92 -15.49 34.17
C PRO A 139 -4.69 -16.42 32.97
N ASP A 140 -3.70 -17.31 33.05
CA ASP A 140 -3.28 -18.16 31.93
C ASP A 140 -4.42 -19.04 31.40
N ASP A 141 -5.37 -19.45 32.25
CA ASP A 141 -6.55 -20.23 31.84
C ASP A 141 -7.53 -19.45 30.94
N LYS A 142 -7.45 -18.11 30.91
CA LYS A 142 -8.32 -17.28 30.07
C LYS A 142 -7.78 -17.07 28.67
N LEU A 143 -6.46 -17.03 28.51
CA LEU A 143 -5.82 -16.92 27.20
C LEU A 143 -4.44 -17.61 27.22
N PRO A 144 -4.41 -18.96 27.19
CA PRO A 144 -3.18 -19.73 27.37
C PRO A 144 -2.13 -19.37 26.32
N GLY A 145 -0.90 -19.11 26.75
CA GLY A 145 0.22 -18.79 25.86
C GLY A 145 0.33 -17.33 25.42
N PHE A 146 -0.61 -16.46 25.80
CA PHE A 146 -0.58 -15.03 25.46
C PHE A 146 0.61 -14.30 26.08
N GLN A 147 0.80 -14.47 27.39
CA GLN A 147 1.90 -13.86 28.13
C GLN A 147 3.27 -14.24 27.54
N PRO A 148 3.67 -15.53 27.45
CA PRO A 148 5.00 -15.89 26.98
C PRO A 148 5.25 -15.45 25.53
N PHE A 149 4.22 -15.43 24.69
CA PHE A 149 4.34 -14.89 23.34
C PHE A 149 4.61 -13.39 23.34
N LEU A 150 3.82 -12.59 24.07
CA LEU A 150 4.03 -11.13 24.09
C LEU A 150 5.35 -10.73 24.73
N GLU A 151 5.82 -11.44 25.76
CA GLU A 151 7.15 -11.20 26.34
C GLU A 151 8.27 -11.47 25.32
N SER A 152 8.14 -12.54 24.53
CA SER A 152 9.06 -12.84 23.44
C SER A 152 9.00 -11.80 22.32
N TYR A 153 7.79 -11.39 21.90
CA TYR A 153 7.60 -10.38 20.87
C TYR A 153 8.11 -9.00 21.30
N PHE A 154 7.86 -8.61 22.55
CA PHE A 154 8.39 -7.40 23.17
C PHE A 154 9.92 -7.36 23.05
N THR A 155 10.60 -8.47 23.36
CA THR A 155 12.07 -8.56 23.27
C THR A 155 12.55 -8.35 21.84
N LEU A 156 11.89 -8.94 20.83
CA LEU A 156 12.22 -8.72 19.42
C LEU A 156 12.10 -7.24 19.01
N CYS A 157 11.04 -6.56 19.46
CA CYS A 157 10.85 -5.14 19.21
C CYS A 157 11.90 -4.28 19.91
N ALA A 158 12.22 -4.60 21.18
CA ALA A 158 13.25 -3.90 21.94
C ALA A 158 14.63 -4.02 21.27
N ASP A 159 15.00 -5.22 20.82
CA ASP A 159 16.25 -5.46 20.10
C ASP A 159 16.34 -4.65 18.80
N LEU A 160 15.21 -4.52 18.08
CA LEU A 160 15.16 -3.67 16.88
C LEU A 160 15.35 -2.20 17.23
N ILE A 161 14.72 -1.69 18.29
CA ILE A 161 14.92 -0.31 18.75
C ILE A 161 16.41 -0.08 19.08
N HIS A 162 17.06 -1.00 19.78
CA HIS A 162 18.49 -0.90 20.07
C HIS A 162 19.34 -0.81 18.80
N LYS A 163 19.05 -1.61 17.77
CA LYS A 163 19.74 -1.54 16.49
C LYS A 163 19.51 -0.21 15.75
N ILE A 164 18.30 0.35 15.83
CA ILE A 164 18.02 1.68 15.25
C ILE A 164 18.79 2.76 16.02
N LEU A 165 18.90 2.66 17.34
CA LEU A 165 19.72 3.56 18.15
C LEU A 165 21.21 3.46 17.81
N ASP A 166 21.71 2.26 17.49
CA ASP A 166 23.09 2.08 17.01
C ASP A 166 23.30 2.76 15.65
N ALA A 167 22.34 2.63 14.72
CA ALA A 167 22.36 3.33 13.45
C ALA A 167 22.39 4.86 13.64
N LEU A 168 21.55 5.39 14.53
CA LEU A 168 21.57 6.81 14.89
C LEU A 168 22.89 7.23 15.54
N GLY A 169 23.47 6.37 16.38
CA GLY A 169 24.79 6.59 16.98
C GLY A 169 25.87 6.81 15.91
N ILE A 170 25.85 5.99 14.84
CA ILE A 170 26.75 6.13 13.69
C ILE A 170 26.51 7.46 12.96
N ALA A 171 25.26 7.72 12.55
CA ALA A 171 24.92 8.92 11.77
C ALA A 171 25.24 10.23 12.51
N LEU A 172 25.02 10.24 13.83
CA LEU A 172 25.29 11.39 14.70
C LEU A 172 26.73 11.42 15.22
N SER A 173 27.58 10.46 14.84
CA SER A 173 28.96 10.33 15.31
C SER A 173 29.08 10.34 16.84
N VAL A 174 28.15 9.66 17.52
CA VAL A 174 28.11 9.56 18.98
C VAL A 174 29.27 8.65 19.44
N PRO A 175 30.15 9.12 20.34
CA PRO A 175 31.22 8.29 20.89
C PRO A 175 30.68 7.08 21.66
N GLU A 176 31.50 6.03 21.75
CA GLU A 176 31.25 4.90 22.64
C GLU A 176 30.89 5.36 24.08
N PRO A 177 29.88 4.76 24.72
CA PRO A 177 29.24 3.49 24.35
C PRO A 177 28.01 3.63 23.44
N GLY A 178 27.79 4.78 22.81
CA GLY A 178 26.67 5.02 21.89
C GLY A 178 25.32 5.31 22.57
N LEU A 179 24.24 5.31 21.78
CA LEU A 179 22.89 5.64 22.25
C LEU A 179 22.14 4.44 22.85
N SER A 180 22.38 3.23 22.35
CA SER A 180 21.68 2.02 22.78
C SER A 180 21.76 1.77 24.31
N PRO A 181 22.91 1.93 24.99
CA PRO A 181 23.03 1.76 26.45
C PRO A 181 22.20 2.73 27.29
N THR A 182 21.87 3.91 26.74
CA THR A 182 21.01 4.89 27.42
C THR A 182 19.56 4.40 27.53
N HIS A 183 19.20 3.36 26.77
CA HIS A 183 17.88 2.75 26.75
C HIS A 183 17.83 1.37 27.42
N SER A 184 18.96 0.82 27.90
CA SER A 184 19.02 -0.54 28.46
C SER A 184 18.26 -0.72 29.78
N ASN A 185 17.99 0.37 30.49
CA ASN A 185 17.12 0.40 31.69
C ASN A 185 15.76 1.07 31.40
N SER A 186 15.46 1.35 30.13
CA SER A 186 14.29 2.15 29.74
C SER A 186 13.00 1.34 29.82
N LEU A 187 11.93 2.08 30.10
CA LEU A 187 10.57 1.60 30.25
C LEU A 187 9.92 1.44 28.86
N PHE A 188 10.50 0.58 28.01
CA PHE A 188 9.83 0.22 26.75
C PHE A 188 8.44 -0.32 27.03
N GLN A 189 7.53 0.00 26.12
CA GLN A 189 6.13 -0.33 26.22
C GLN A 189 5.65 -0.91 24.90
N LEU A 190 4.97 -2.05 24.99
CA LEU A 190 4.22 -2.64 23.89
C LEU A 190 2.75 -2.37 24.14
N ARG A 191 2.12 -1.66 23.20
CA ARG A 191 0.70 -1.33 23.22
C ARG A 191 0.01 -2.07 22.08
N LEU A 192 -0.91 -2.97 22.43
CA LEU A 192 -1.87 -3.52 21.49
C LEU A 192 -3.05 -2.57 21.38
N LEU A 193 -3.47 -2.25 20.16
CA LEU A 193 -4.59 -1.36 19.87
C LEU A 193 -5.66 -2.09 19.08
N HIS A 194 -6.92 -1.91 19.47
CA HIS A 194 -8.06 -2.31 18.69
C HIS A 194 -9.03 -1.13 18.52
N TYR A 195 -9.47 -0.94 17.28
CA TYR A 195 -10.37 0.13 16.86
C TYR A 195 -11.71 -0.51 16.46
N PRO A 196 -12.71 -0.62 17.38
CA PRO A 196 -13.94 -1.36 17.12
C PRO A 196 -14.74 -0.78 15.95
N GLU A 197 -15.55 -1.56 15.24
CA GLU A 197 -16.36 -1.04 14.13
C GLU A 197 -17.21 0.19 14.51
N ILE A 198 -17.23 1.17 13.62
CA ILE A 198 -17.97 2.43 13.80
C ILE A 198 -18.61 2.84 12.47
N ALA A 199 -19.82 3.38 12.52
CA ALA A 199 -20.46 3.91 11.33
C ALA A 199 -19.69 5.13 10.81
N ALA A 200 -19.41 5.18 9.51
CA ALA A 200 -18.68 6.28 8.87
C ALA A 200 -19.31 7.66 9.15
N SER A 201 -20.64 7.71 9.28
CA SER A 201 -21.37 8.94 9.62
C SER A 201 -20.98 9.52 10.98
N GLN A 202 -20.55 8.70 11.94
CA GLN A 202 -20.10 9.14 13.27
C GLN A 202 -18.68 9.72 13.25
N LEU A 203 -17.86 9.34 12.27
CA LEU A 203 -16.56 9.96 12.02
C LEU A 203 -16.75 11.29 11.27
N GLN A 204 -17.56 11.28 10.20
CA GLN A 204 -17.79 12.45 9.33
C GLN A 204 -18.44 13.63 10.04
N ASN A 205 -19.30 13.38 11.04
CA ASN A 205 -19.95 14.44 11.81
C ASN A 205 -19.18 14.83 13.08
N GLY A 206 -17.96 14.29 13.27
CA GLY A 206 -17.12 14.54 14.44
C GLY A 206 -17.66 13.99 15.76
N ALA A 207 -18.67 13.11 15.72
CA ALA A 207 -19.26 12.53 16.94
C ALA A 207 -18.32 11.54 17.65
N ARG A 208 -17.35 10.96 16.93
CA ARG A 208 -16.29 10.09 17.44
C ARG A 208 -15.05 10.23 16.58
N ASN A 209 -13.88 10.08 17.20
CA ASN A 209 -12.59 9.96 16.50
C ASN A 209 -11.94 8.61 16.84
N ARG A 210 -11.07 8.10 15.97
CA ARG A 210 -10.29 6.87 16.24
C ARG A 210 -9.21 7.14 17.28
N ILE A 211 -8.37 8.11 16.97
CA ILE A 211 -7.38 8.70 17.85
C ILE A 211 -7.16 10.14 17.38
N ASN A 212 -7.13 11.09 18.31
CA ASN A 212 -6.86 12.48 17.96
C ASN A 212 -5.37 12.70 17.64
N ALA A 213 -5.08 13.81 16.95
CA ALA A 213 -3.71 14.25 16.69
C ALA A 213 -2.91 14.37 17.99
N HIS A 214 -1.69 13.84 17.99
CA HIS A 214 -0.77 13.83 19.11
C HIS A 214 0.65 13.57 18.64
N SER A 215 1.61 13.90 19.51
CA SER A 215 2.97 13.40 19.40
C SER A 215 3.17 12.24 20.35
N ASP A 216 3.92 11.24 19.91
CA ASP A 216 4.33 10.13 20.76
C ASP A 216 5.25 10.61 21.88
N PHE A 217 5.13 9.96 23.03
CA PHE A 217 6.06 10.16 24.14
C PHE A 217 7.20 9.14 24.03
N GLY A 218 8.44 9.60 24.18
CA GLY A 218 9.62 8.75 24.19
C GLY A 218 10.58 9.07 23.06
N THR A 219 11.51 8.16 22.78
CA THR A 219 12.57 8.34 21.79
C THR A 219 12.16 7.87 20.41
N LEU A 220 11.55 6.67 20.31
CA LEU A 220 11.16 6.02 19.06
C LEU A 220 9.91 5.16 19.29
N THR A 221 9.03 5.11 18.29
CA THR A 221 7.87 4.21 18.26
C THR A 221 8.00 3.25 17.08
N LEU A 222 7.91 1.96 17.35
CA LEU A 222 7.70 0.95 16.30
C LEU A 222 6.19 0.74 16.14
N LEU A 223 5.63 1.23 15.04
CA LEU A 223 4.21 1.10 14.74
C LEU A 223 3.96 0.03 13.68
N PHE A 224 3.28 -1.04 14.06
CA PHE A 224 2.78 -2.07 13.15
C PHE A 224 1.28 -1.85 12.94
N GLN A 225 0.84 -1.74 11.70
CA GLN A 225 -0.56 -1.52 11.35
C GLN A 225 -1.08 -2.57 10.36
N ASP A 226 -2.40 -2.74 10.34
CA ASP A 226 -3.10 -3.61 9.39
C ASP A 226 -3.46 -2.83 8.10
N GLN A 227 -4.23 -3.48 7.21
CA GLN A 227 -4.60 -2.94 5.91
C GLN A 227 -5.77 -1.94 5.93
N VAL A 228 -6.36 -1.65 7.10
CA VAL A 228 -7.54 -0.76 7.18
C VAL A 228 -7.16 0.70 6.90
N GLY A 229 -5.93 1.10 7.28
CA GLY A 229 -5.44 2.48 7.15
C GLY A 229 -6.06 3.41 8.19
N GLY A 230 -5.93 4.72 7.95
CA GLY A 230 -6.48 5.78 8.82
C GLY A 230 -5.45 6.48 9.71
N LEU A 231 -4.17 6.09 9.64
CA LEU A 231 -3.07 6.88 10.19
C LEU A 231 -2.77 8.05 9.25
N GLU A 232 -2.67 9.24 9.81
CA GLU A 232 -2.30 10.46 9.11
C GLU A 232 -1.13 11.11 9.86
N ILE A 233 -0.22 11.74 9.11
CA ILE A 233 0.96 12.44 9.64
C ILE A 233 0.87 13.89 9.22
N GLU A 234 1.00 14.80 10.17
CA GLU A 234 1.06 16.25 9.91
C GLU A 234 2.33 16.58 9.10
N ASP A 235 2.18 17.38 8.05
CA ASP A 235 3.32 17.84 7.25
C ASP A 235 4.13 18.88 8.06
N PRO A 236 5.42 18.64 8.35
CA PRO A 236 6.24 19.56 9.12
C PRO A 236 6.43 20.93 8.44
N ASN A 237 6.26 21.01 7.12
CA ASN A 237 6.32 22.24 6.34
C ASN A 237 4.95 22.90 6.15
N ASN A 238 3.86 22.19 6.45
CA ASN A 238 2.50 22.69 6.32
C ASN A 238 1.58 22.08 7.40
N PRO A 239 1.55 22.66 8.62
CA PRO A 239 0.79 22.11 9.76
C PRO A 239 -0.72 21.99 9.53
N ASP A 240 -1.27 22.68 8.51
CA ASP A 240 -2.68 22.56 8.13
C ASP A 240 -2.95 21.41 7.13
N ALA A 241 -1.92 20.67 6.72
CA ALA A 241 -2.01 19.54 5.82
C ALA A 241 -1.55 18.24 6.50
N SER A 242 -2.30 17.16 6.27
CA SER A 242 -1.97 15.82 6.74
C SER A 242 -1.75 14.89 5.55
N THR A 243 -0.72 14.05 5.63
CA THR A 243 -0.41 13.02 4.64
C THR A 243 -0.82 11.65 5.18
N PRO A 244 -1.62 10.84 4.45
CA PRO A 244 -1.95 9.48 4.86
C PRO A 244 -0.69 8.62 4.96
N ALA A 245 -0.53 7.94 6.10
CA ALA A 245 0.51 6.94 6.25
C ALA A 245 0.05 5.61 5.61
N LEU A 246 0.83 5.11 4.66
CA LEU A 246 0.58 3.82 4.01
C LEU A 246 0.49 2.66 5.02
N SER A 247 -0.61 1.91 4.97
CA SER A 247 -0.86 0.75 5.85
C SER A 247 0.22 -0.34 5.78
N HIS A 248 0.97 -0.41 4.68
CA HIS A 248 2.12 -1.30 4.53
C HIS A 248 3.21 -0.67 3.66
N ILE A 249 4.45 -1.12 3.89
CA ILE A 249 5.49 -1.04 2.87
C ILE A 249 5.00 -1.87 1.70
N PRO A 250 4.94 -1.33 0.47
CA PRO A 250 4.58 -2.11 -0.69
C PRO A 250 5.56 -3.27 -0.82
N GLN A 251 5.16 -4.46 -0.39
CA GLN A 251 5.67 -5.68 -0.99
C GLN A 251 5.08 -5.66 -2.40
N ALA A 252 5.94 -5.81 -3.41
CA ALA A 252 5.52 -5.97 -4.79
C ALA A 252 4.30 -6.93 -4.81
N ASN A 253 3.20 -6.44 -5.40
CA ASN A 253 1.83 -6.99 -5.38
C ASN A 253 0.95 -6.49 -4.23
N THR A 254 0.23 -5.38 -4.46
CA THR A 254 -1.25 -5.27 -4.42
C THR A 254 -1.64 -3.79 -4.57
N THR A 255 -2.23 -3.40 -5.71
CA THR A 255 -2.85 -2.06 -5.86
C THR A 255 -4.36 -2.14 -5.73
N MET A 256 -4.87 -1.67 -4.59
CA MET A 256 -6.18 -1.02 -4.44
C MET A 256 -5.97 0.10 -3.41
N GLY A 257 -6.05 1.36 -3.86
CA GLY A 257 -5.96 2.56 -3.02
C GLY A 257 -4.70 3.42 -3.19
N ALA A 258 -3.73 3.01 -4.01
CA ALA A 258 -2.66 3.92 -4.41
C ALA A 258 -3.20 4.94 -5.44
N PRO A 259 -2.75 6.21 -5.40
CA PRO A 259 -3.12 7.15 -6.45
C PRO A 259 -2.67 6.61 -7.81
N PHE A 260 -3.40 6.98 -8.87
CA PHE A 260 -3.26 6.37 -10.21
C PHE A 260 -1.81 6.48 -10.78
N ASP A 261 -0.98 7.35 -10.20
CA ASP A 261 0.42 7.63 -10.52
C ASP A 261 1.46 6.84 -9.70
N PHE A 262 1.04 6.02 -8.74
CA PHE A 262 1.96 5.36 -7.84
C PHE A 262 2.67 4.16 -8.48
N ALA A 263 3.96 4.34 -8.74
CA ALA A 263 4.89 3.28 -9.10
C ALA A 263 5.94 3.14 -7.98
N PRO A 264 5.83 2.12 -7.09
CA PRO A 264 6.66 2.02 -5.88
C PRO A 264 8.15 1.80 -6.17
N GLU A 265 8.47 1.30 -7.36
CA GLU A 265 9.83 1.00 -7.80
C GLU A 265 10.39 2.06 -8.75
N ARG A 266 9.69 3.21 -8.90
CA ARG A 266 10.14 4.30 -9.76
C ARG A 266 11.46 4.87 -9.23
N PRO A 267 12.55 4.86 -10.02
CA PRO A 267 13.79 5.50 -9.62
C PRO A 267 13.63 7.02 -9.47
N GLU A 268 14.33 7.63 -8.51
CA GLU A 268 14.26 9.08 -8.24
C GLU A 268 14.51 9.95 -9.49
N HIS A 269 15.43 9.53 -10.37
CA HIS A 269 15.72 10.26 -11.59
C HIS A 269 14.54 10.26 -12.58
N ILE A 270 13.77 9.17 -12.66
CA ILE A 270 12.54 9.11 -13.47
C ILE A 270 11.46 9.99 -12.85
N ASP A 271 11.32 9.95 -11.53
CA ASP A 271 10.34 10.77 -10.81
C ASP A 271 10.62 12.27 -10.97
N SER A 272 11.90 12.66 -10.86
CA SER A 272 12.36 14.03 -11.11
C SER A 272 12.02 14.51 -12.52
N ILE A 273 12.25 13.68 -13.55
CA ILE A 273 11.91 14.02 -14.94
C ILE A 273 10.38 14.18 -15.09
N LEU A 274 9.58 13.26 -14.54
CA LEU A 274 8.11 13.26 -14.67
C LEU A 274 7.44 14.44 -13.97
N ASN A 275 7.94 14.84 -12.81
CA ASN A 275 7.43 15.96 -12.02
C ASN A 275 8.03 17.31 -12.46
N GLY A 276 9.11 17.30 -13.25
CA GLY A 276 9.77 18.48 -13.80
C GLY A 276 9.29 18.89 -15.19
N LEU A 277 9.94 19.91 -15.75
CA LEU A 277 9.74 20.34 -17.15
C LEU A 277 10.41 19.38 -18.15
N ASP A 278 11.38 18.58 -17.70
CA ASP A 278 12.17 17.68 -18.52
C ASP A 278 11.37 16.49 -19.09
N ARG A 279 10.15 16.23 -18.60
CA ARG A 279 9.18 15.30 -19.22
C ARG A 279 8.84 15.61 -20.67
N TYR A 280 9.10 16.83 -21.14
CA TYR A 280 8.88 17.25 -22.53
C TYR A 280 10.19 17.45 -23.30
N ASN A 281 11.34 17.24 -22.65
CA ASN A 281 12.65 17.37 -23.28
C ASN A 281 12.93 16.12 -24.14
N PRO A 282 13.13 16.23 -25.46
CA PRO A 282 13.41 15.08 -26.32
C PRO A 282 14.67 14.29 -25.91
N GLU A 283 15.63 14.91 -25.22
CA GLU A 283 16.85 14.26 -24.73
C GLU A 283 16.56 13.19 -23.66
N THR A 284 15.45 13.29 -22.92
CA THR A 284 15.06 12.29 -21.90
C THR A 284 14.45 11.03 -22.50
N THR A 285 14.19 11.00 -23.81
CA THR A 285 13.58 9.87 -24.52
C THR A 285 14.38 8.57 -24.33
N ALA A 286 15.71 8.63 -24.38
CA ALA A 286 16.56 7.45 -24.20
C ALA A 286 16.45 6.89 -22.78
N VAL A 287 16.37 7.77 -21.77
CA VAL A 287 16.21 7.38 -20.36
C VAL A 287 14.90 6.61 -20.16
N PHE A 288 13.80 7.10 -20.73
CA PHE A 288 12.52 6.39 -20.66
C PHE A 288 12.52 5.08 -21.45
N GLN A 289 13.21 5.01 -22.60
CA GLN A 289 13.36 3.76 -23.37
C GLN A 289 14.06 2.68 -22.54
N ASP A 290 15.19 3.02 -21.92
CA ASP A 290 15.94 2.11 -21.06
C ASP A 290 15.10 1.68 -19.84
N TYR A 291 14.31 2.61 -19.28
CA TYR A 291 13.43 2.31 -18.16
C TYR A 291 12.25 1.38 -18.54
N VAL A 292 11.73 1.46 -19.78
CA VAL A 292 10.75 0.47 -20.27
C VAL A 292 11.38 -0.92 -20.37
N MET A 293 12.61 -1.03 -20.87
CA MET A 293 13.33 -2.31 -20.90
C MET A 293 13.52 -2.87 -19.48
N GLN A 294 13.91 -2.02 -18.53
CA GLN A 294 14.03 -2.40 -17.12
C GLN A 294 12.69 -2.91 -16.56
N GLN A 295 11.55 -2.27 -16.90
CA GLN A 295 10.23 -2.76 -16.51
C GLN A 295 9.90 -4.14 -17.09
N CYS A 296 10.35 -4.43 -18.32
CA CYS A 296 10.19 -5.74 -18.95
C CYS A 296 11.01 -6.82 -18.25
N GLU A 297 12.27 -6.53 -17.91
CA GLU A 297 13.19 -7.47 -17.23
C GLU A 297 12.81 -7.73 -15.78
N GLN A 298 12.49 -6.68 -15.02
CA GLN A 298 12.28 -6.72 -13.57
C GLN A 298 10.83 -6.97 -13.17
N GLN A 299 9.93 -7.14 -14.14
CA GLN A 299 8.49 -7.34 -13.91
C GLN A 299 7.79 -6.17 -13.20
N THR A 300 8.36 -4.97 -13.25
CA THR A 300 7.79 -3.74 -12.67
C THR A 300 6.86 -3.04 -13.67
N TYR A 301 6.09 -2.06 -13.21
CA TYR A 301 5.18 -1.31 -14.10
C TYR A 301 4.99 0.13 -13.65
N ASP A 302 5.14 1.06 -14.60
CA ASP A 302 4.97 2.50 -14.38
C ASP A 302 4.21 3.15 -15.54
N CYS A 303 2.88 3.25 -15.37
CA CYS A 303 1.99 3.81 -16.39
C CYS A 303 2.38 5.25 -16.79
N TYR A 304 2.84 6.07 -15.85
CA TYR A 304 3.11 7.48 -16.12
C TYR A 304 4.38 7.68 -16.94
N ALA A 305 5.44 6.95 -16.61
CA ALA A 305 6.66 6.92 -17.42
C ALA A 305 6.35 6.44 -18.84
N ASN A 306 5.55 5.37 -18.96
CA ASN A 306 5.17 4.79 -20.24
C ASN A 306 4.35 5.77 -21.09
N LEU A 307 3.33 6.42 -20.51
CA LEU A 307 2.53 7.43 -21.20
C LEU A 307 3.33 8.71 -21.51
N ALA A 308 4.29 9.09 -20.67
CA ALA A 308 5.19 10.22 -20.94
C ALA A 308 6.07 9.94 -22.16
N LEU A 309 6.61 8.73 -22.28
CA LEU A 309 7.38 8.31 -23.45
C LEU A 309 6.52 8.30 -24.73
N LEU A 310 5.29 7.77 -24.67
CA LEU A 310 4.38 7.80 -25.81
C LEU A 310 4.02 9.24 -26.22
N LYS A 311 3.85 10.17 -25.27
CA LYS A 311 3.68 11.61 -25.55
C LYS A 311 4.93 12.22 -26.20
N LEU A 312 6.13 11.86 -25.74
CA LEU A 312 7.38 12.31 -26.35
C LEU A 312 7.50 11.83 -27.81
N TYR A 313 7.10 10.59 -28.11
CA TYR A 313 7.01 10.09 -29.49
C TYR A 313 5.96 10.84 -30.31
N GLN A 314 4.82 11.16 -29.72
CA GLN A 314 3.79 11.95 -30.41
C GLN A 314 4.30 13.35 -30.80
N PHE A 315 5.10 14.00 -29.94
CA PHE A 315 5.71 15.30 -30.23
C PHE A 315 6.96 15.18 -31.12
N ASN A 316 7.67 14.06 -31.07
CA ASN A 316 8.93 13.83 -31.78
C ASN A 316 8.92 12.47 -32.51
N PRO A 317 8.19 12.33 -33.64
CA PRO A 317 8.00 11.03 -34.29
C PRO A 317 9.29 10.34 -34.76
N HIS A 318 10.34 11.11 -35.02
CA HIS A 318 11.65 10.59 -35.45
C HIS A 318 12.41 9.85 -34.34
N LEU A 319 11.97 9.95 -33.07
CA LEU A 319 12.56 9.25 -31.93
C LEU A 319 11.81 7.97 -31.55
N ALA A 320 10.66 7.71 -32.19
CA ALA A 320 9.82 6.56 -31.90
C ALA A 320 10.54 5.25 -32.25
N ARG A 321 10.40 4.26 -31.36
CA ARG A 321 10.88 2.88 -31.58
C ARG A 321 9.70 1.93 -31.46
N ASP A 322 9.43 1.19 -32.53
CA ASP A 322 8.27 0.30 -32.64
C ASP A 322 8.28 -0.77 -31.54
N GLU A 323 9.44 -1.37 -31.28
CA GLU A 323 9.66 -2.34 -30.20
C GLU A 323 9.34 -1.78 -28.80
N THR A 324 9.74 -0.54 -28.51
CA THR A 324 9.42 0.10 -27.23
C THR A 324 7.92 0.38 -27.10
N ILE A 325 7.25 0.75 -28.21
CA ILE A 325 5.80 0.95 -28.24
C ILE A 325 5.07 -0.37 -27.97
N THR A 326 5.48 -1.46 -28.63
CA THR A 326 4.88 -2.78 -28.41
C THR A 326 5.11 -3.26 -26.99
N ASN A 327 6.32 -3.06 -26.43
CA ASN A 327 6.62 -3.42 -25.05
C ASN A 327 5.77 -2.65 -24.03
N ILE A 328 5.54 -1.35 -24.24
CA ILE A 328 4.61 -0.57 -23.40
C ILE A 328 3.20 -1.17 -23.45
N LEU A 329 2.70 -1.50 -24.64
CA LEU A 329 1.36 -2.07 -24.81
C LEU A 329 1.25 -3.46 -24.18
N VAL A 330 2.26 -4.33 -24.35
CA VAL A 330 2.29 -5.67 -23.74
C VAL A 330 2.34 -5.55 -22.21
N LYS A 331 3.16 -4.65 -21.66
CA LYS A 331 3.18 -4.36 -20.22
C LYS A 331 1.82 -3.86 -19.73
N ALA A 332 1.14 -3.02 -20.51
CA ALA A 332 -0.22 -2.59 -20.19
C ALA A 332 -1.25 -3.74 -20.20
N LEU A 333 -1.06 -4.79 -21.02
CA LEU A 333 -1.89 -6.01 -20.94
C LEU A 333 -1.72 -6.70 -19.58
N THR A 334 -0.51 -6.76 -19.03
CA THR A 334 -0.24 -7.46 -17.74
C THR A 334 -0.94 -6.84 -16.53
N VAL A 335 -1.43 -5.60 -16.66
CA VAL A 335 -2.13 -4.88 -15.60
C VAL A 335 -3.65 -4.76 -15.82
N PHE A 336 -4.23 -5.50 -16.78
CA PHE A 336 -5.69 -5.52 -16.97
C PHE A 336 -6.43 -5.85 -15.64
N PRO A 337 -7.65 -5.36 -15.38
CA PRO A 337 -8.52 -4.58 -16.26
C PRO A 337 -8.34 -3.04 -16.10
N THR A 338 -7.12 -2.52 -16.14
CA THR A 338 -6.87 -1.05 -16.12
C THR A 338 -7.14 -0.40 -17.49
N PRO A 339 -7.41 0.93 -17.53
CA PRO A 339 -7.59 1.66 -18.79
C PRO A 339 -6.27 1.89 -19.55
N ASP A 340 -5.13 1.51 -18.99
CA ASP A 340 -3.78 1.91 -19.42
C ASP A 340 -3.47 1.52 -20.87
N PHE A 341 -3.89 0.33 -21.29
CA PHE A 341 -3.73 -0.10 -22.69
C PHE A 341 -4.47 0.85 -23.65
N SER A 342 -5.71 1.22 -23.30
CA SER A 342 -6.53 2.13 -24.09
C SER A 342 -5.96 3.55 -24.09
N LEU A 343 -5.37 4.00 -22.97
CA LEU A 343 -4.64 5.27 -22.90
C LEU A 343 -3.40 5.27 -23.78
N GLY A 344 -2.67 4.14 -23.80
CA GLY A 344 -1.52 3.94 -24.69
C GLY A 344 -1.93 4.06 -26.17
N LEU A 345 -2.99 3.35 -26.57
CA LEU A 345 -3.53 3.46 -27.94
C LEU A 345 -3.91 4.90 -28.33
N ALA A 346 -4.51 5.66 -27.41
CA ALA A 346 -4.93 7.03 -27.66
C ALA A 346 -3.76 8.01 -27.92
N LEU A 347 -2.53 7.64 -27.52
CA LEU A 347 -1.32 8.43 -27.77
C LEU A 347 -0.57 8.02 -29.04
N LEU A 348 -0.98 6.93 -29.69
CA LEU A 348 -0.37 6.48 -30.93
C LEU A 348 -0.93 7.24 -32.14
N PRO A 349 -0.13 7.43 -33.22
CA PRO A 349 -0.61 8.04 -34.45
C PRO A 349 -1.78 7.27 -35.08
N SER A 350 -2.78 7.96 -35.63
CA SER A 350 -3.99 7.31 -36.17
C SER A 350 -3.74 6.27 -37.28
N HIS A 351 -2.60 6.34 -37.98
CA HIS A 351 -2.25 5.36 -39.01
C HIS A 351 -1.84 3.99 -38.43
N THR A 352 -1.35 3.93 -37.19
CA THR A 352 -1.04 2.65 -36.53
C THR A 352 -2.30 1.94 -36.03
N LEU A 353 -3.39 2.69 -35.88
CA LEU A 353 -4.71 2.19 -35.48
C LEU A 353 -5.60 1.78 -36.68
N ALA A 354 -5.13 1.98 -37.91
CA ALA A 354 -5.91 1.71 -39.12
C ALA A 354 -6.02 0.20 -39.39
N PRO A 355 -7.23 -0.34 -39.70
CA PRO A 355 -7.40 -1.76 -39.97
C PRO A 355 -6.55 -2.26 -41.14
N LEU A 356 -6.00 -3.47 -41.05
CA LEU A 356 -5.16 -4.14 -42.07
C LEU A 356 -5.77 -4.20 -43.49
N ASN A 357 -7.07 -3.91 -43.66
CA ASN A 357 -7.78 -3.96 -44.93
C ASN A 357 -7.67 -2.70 -45.80
N SER A 358 -6.96 -1.64 -45.39
CA SER A 358 -6.73 -0.47 -46.24
C SER A 358 -5.55 -0.71 -47.20
N SER A 359 -5.86 -1.21 -48.38
CA SER A 359 -4.94 -1.56 -49.48
C SER A 359 -4.28 -0.37 -50.18
N SER A 360 -3.65 0.55 -49.44
CA SER A 360 -2.99 1.73 -50.04
C SER A 360 -1.58 2.05 -49.55
N HIS A 361 -0.89 1.16 -48.85
CA HIS A 361 0.54 1.30 -48.61
C HIS A 361 1.30 -0.01 -48.85
N THR A 362 2.12 -0.03 -49.89
CA THR A 362 3.20 -0.99 -50.10
C THR A 362 4.33 -0.66 -49.11
N PRO A 363 4.64 -1.51 -48.13
CA PRO A 363 5.81 -1.31 -47.28
C PRO A 363 7.09 -1.64 -48.07
N ALA A 364 8.16 -0.89 -47.81
CA ALA A 364 9.50 -1.34 -48.15
C ALA A 364 9.84 -2.59 -47.31
N ALA A 365 10.58 -3.53 -47.88
CA ALA A 365 10.83 -4.84 -47.31
C ALA A 365 11.54 -4.79 -45.93
N GLY A 366 10.94 -5.40 -44.90
CA GLY A 366 11.65 -5.69 -43.65
C GLY A 366 10.78 -5.89 -42.41
N ASP A 367 9.81 -5.01 -42.17
CA ASP A 367 9.08 -4.95 -40.89
C ASP A 367 7.63 -5.37 -41.06
N ALA A 368 7.12 -6.27 -40.22
CA ALA A 368 5.69 -6.31 -39.96
C ALA A 368 5.32 -4.91 -39.44
N PRO A 369 4.45 -4.14 -40.12
CA PRO A 369 4.26 -2.75 -39.78
C PRO A 369 3.70 -2.67 -38.35
N LEU A 370 4.19 -1.74 -37.52
CA LEU A 370 3.70 -1.47 -36.16
C LEU A 370 2.16 -1.53 -36.03
N SER A 371 1.43 -1.18 -37.09
CA SER A 371 -0.03 -1.30 -37.18
C SER A 371 -0.57 -2.73 -37.02
N GLU A 372 0.13 -3.74 -37.55
CA GLU A 372 -0.20 -5.15 -37.40
C GLU A 372 0.01 -5.62 -35.96
N ALA A 373 1.16 -5.28 -35.37
CA ALA A 373 1.47 -5.58 -33.97
C ALA A 373 0.44 -4.96 -33.02
N VAL A 374 0.13 -3.67 -33.19
CA VAL A 374 -0.87 -2.96 -32.38
C VAL A 374 -2.26 -3.59 -32.53
N GLN A 375 -2.65 -4.01 -33.73
CA GLN A 375 -3.93 -4.69 -33.96
C GLN A 375 -4.02 -6.04 -33.27
N LYS A 376 -2.96 -6.86 -33.38
CA LYS A 376 -2.84 -8.14 -32.69
C LYS A 376 -2.94 -7.98 -31.17
N LEU A 377 -2.19 -7.04 -30.58
CA LEU A 377 -2.28 -6.74 -29.16
C LEU A 377 -3.67 -6.24 -28.75
N ASN A 378 -4.36 -5.46 -29.61
CA ASN A 378 -5.72 -5.01 -29.36
C ASN A 378 -6.75 -6.16 -29.40
N ILE A 379 -6.54 -7.19 -30.22
CA ILE A 379 -7.35 -8.43 -30.19
C ILE A 379 -7.20 -9.10 -28.83
N LEU A 380 -5.97 -9.31 -28.36
CA LEU A 380 -5.70 -9.89 -27.04
C LEU A 380 -6.35 -9.08 -25.91
N LYS A 381 -6.22 -7.75 -25.95
CA LYS A 381 -6.87 -6.84 -24.99
C LYS A 381 -8.39 -7.03 -24.95
N ASN A 382 -9.05 -7.12 -26.11
CA ASN A 382 -10.50 -7.27 -26.17
C ASN A 382 -10.96 -8.63 -25.61
N LEU A 383 -10.18 -9.70 -25.81
CA LEU A 383 -10.46 -11.01 -25.21
C LEU A 383 -10.34 -10.95 -23.67
N LEU A 384 -9.32 -10.28 -23.15
CA LEU A 384 -9.14 -10.08 -21.70
C LEU A 384 -10.27 -9.26 -21.07
N GLU A 385 -10.68 -8.16 -21.70
CA GLU A 385 -11.83 -7.35 -21.25
C GLU A 385 -13.16 -8.10 -21.34
N GLY A 386 -13.31 -8.97 -22.34
CA GLY A 386 -14.46 -9.86 -22.49
C GLY A 386 -14.45 -11.05 -21.52
N ALA A 387 -13.41 -11.19 -20.69
CA ALA A 387 -13.14 -12.34 -19.83
C ALA A 387 -13.12 -13.69 -20.58
N ASP A 388 -12.77 -13.68 -21.88
CA ASP A 388 -12.61 -14.87 -22.71
C ASP A 388 -11.16 -15.37 -22.66
N TYR A 389 -10.76 -15.83 -21.48
CA TYR A 389 -9.38 -16.21 -21.18
C TYR A 389 -8.92 -17.45 -21.96
N ALA A 390 -9.81 -18.41 -22.21
CA ALA A 390 -9.48 -19.60 -22.97
C ALA A 390 -9.13 -19.26 -24.42
N THR A 391 -9.93 -18.39 -25.05
CA THR A 391 -9.65 -17.92 -26.41
C THR A 391 -8.40 -17.03 -26.43
N PHE A 392 -8.14 -16.24 -25.39
CA PHE A 392 -6.91 -15.46 -25.26
C PHE A 392 -5.66 -16.33 -25.38
N TRP A 393 -5.55 -17.43 -24.61
CA TRP A 393 -4.39 -18.33 -24.68
C TRP A 393 -4.26 -19.00 -26.05
N SER A 394 -5.36 -19.54 -26.59
CA SER A 394 -5.34 -20.13 -27.93
C SER A 394 -4.98 -19.13 -29.03
N THR A 395 -5.31 -17.85 -28.85
CA THR A 395 -4.96 -16.78 -29.79
C THR A 395 -3.49 -16.41 -29.66
N LEU A 396 -2.97 -16.32 -28.44
CA LEU A 396 -1.55 -16.09 -28.17
C LEU A 396 -0.67 -17.18 -28.82
N ASP A 397 -1.12 -18.44 -28.77
CA ASP A 397 -0.39 -19.58 -29.35
C ASP A 397 -0.63 -19.78 -30.87
N SER A 398 -1.52 -18.98 -31.48
CA SER A 398 -1.96 -19.21 -32.85
C SER A 398 -1.00 -18.71 -33.92
N ASP A 399 -0.09 -17.79 -33.58
CA ASP A 399 0.75 -17.06 -34.53
C ASP A 399 2.09 -16.70 -33.88
N ASP A 400 3.20 -17.01 -34.56
CA ASP A 400 4.57 -16.74 -34.10
C ASP A 400 4.79 -15.25 -33.75
N LEU A 401 4.09 -14.33 -34.43
CA LEU A 401 4.20 -12.90 -34.14
C LEU A 401 3.72 -12.56 -32.72
N TYR A 402 2.77 -13.30 -32.15
CA TYR A 402 2.37 -13.09 -30.75
C TYR A 402 3.49 -13.49 -29.78
N ALA A 403 4.17 -14.60 -30.05
CA ALA A 403 5.30 -15.05 -29.24
C ALA A 403 6.43 -14.02 -29.28
N ASP A 404 6.74 -13.49 -30.46
CA ASP A 404 7.75 -12.44 -30.63
C ASP A 404 7.36 -11.16 -29.86
N LEU A 405 6.09 -10.75 -29.89
CA LEU A 405 5.61 -9.54 -29.21
C LEU A 405 5.72 -9.62 -27.69
N VAL A 406 5.57 -10.80 -27.09
CA VAL A 406 5.59 -10.96 -25.62
C VAL A 406 6.96 -11.40 -25.09
N ALA A 407 7.90 -11.77 -25.96
CA ALA A 407 9.18 -12.36 -25.60
C ALA A 407 10.03 -11.48 -24.68
N ASP A 408 9.98 -10.15 -24.87
CA ASP A 408 10.76 -9.20 -24.07
C ASP A 408 10.27 -9.09 -22.62
N VAL A 409 9.00 -9.41 -22.37
CA VAL A 409 8.39 -9.29 -21.04
C VAL A 409 8.65 -10.57 -20.24
N SER A 410 9.63 -10.50 -19.34
CA SER A 410 10.02 -11.62 -18.49
C SER A 410 8.84 -12.16 -17.70
N GLY A 411 8.54 -13.46 -17.87
CA GLY A 411 7.45 -14.14 -17.17
C GLY A 411 6.05 -13.62 -17.54
N PHE A 412 5.85 -13.12 -18.77
CA PHE A 412 4.57 -12.61 -19.26
C PHE A 412 3.39 -13.52 -18.91
N GLU A 413 3.47 -14.81 -19.24
CA GLU A 413 2.36 -15.73 -19.00
C GLU A 413 2.05 -15.90 -17.51
N GLN A 414 3.06 -15.95 -16.65
CA GLN A 414 2.87 -16.05 -15.20
C GLN A 414 2.18 -14.80 -14.66
N LEU A 415 2.58 -13.61 -15.11
CA LEU A 415 1.93 -12.35 -14.77
C LEU A 415 0.45 -12.35 -15.21
N MET A 416 0.18 -12.80 -16.44
CA MET A 416 -1.18 -12.93 -16.95
C MET A 416 -2.03 -13.89 -16.13
N ARG A 417 -1.52 -15.09 -15.78
CA ARG A 417 -2.22 -16.07 -14.94
C ARG A 417 -2.55 -15.50 -13.55
N VAL A 418 -1.61 -14.80 -12.91
CA VAL A 418 -1.84 -14.13 -11.63
C VAL A 418 -2.94 -13.07 -11.76
N ARG A 419 -2.93 -12.30 -12.85
CA ARG A 419 -3.91 -11.23 -13.05
C ARG A 419 -5.31 -11.76 -13.40
N ILE A 420 -5.41 -12.81 -14.20
CA ILE A 420 -6.64 -13.56 -14.44
C ILE A 420 -7.20 -14.09 -13.11
N ALA A 421 -6.37 -14.74 -12.30
CA ALA A 421 -6.78 -15.25 -10.99
C ALA A 421 -7.28 -14.14 -10.05
N ALA A 422 -6.59 -13.00 -10.02
CA ALA A 422 -7.01 -11.84 -9.23
C ALA A 422 -8.40 -11.34 -9.66
N THR A 423 -8.64 -11.21 -10.96
CA THR A 423 -9.93 -10.77 -11.53
C THR A 423 -11.05 -11.76 -11.22
N VAL A 424 -10.78 -13.06 -11.39
CA VAL A 424 -11.73 -14.13 -11.04
C VAL A 424 -12.10 -14.09 -9.55
N SER A 425 -11.11 -13.81 -8.68
CA SER A 425 -11.34 -13.77 -7.23
C SER A 425 -12.28 -12.65 -6.78
N GLN A 426 -12.41 -11.59 -7.58
CA GLN A 426 -13.29 -10.45 -7.28
C GLN A 426 -14.75 -10.74 -7.63
N ALA A 427 -15.00 -11.62 -8.59
CA ALA A 427 -16.34 -11.88 -9.12
C ALA A 427 -16.95 -13.21 -8.65
N ILE A 428 -16.10 -14.19 -8.28
CA ILE A 428 -16.52 -15.58 -8.09
C ILE A 428 -16.07 -16.10 -6.71
N ARG A 429 -16.89 -16.98 -6.12
CA ARG A 429 -16.59 -17.69 -4.86
C ARG A 429 -16.37 -19.19 -5.04
N GLU A 430 -16.94 -19.76 -6.08
CA GLU A 430 -16.84 -21.18 -6.41
C GLU A 430 -16.85 -21.32 -7.93
N VAL A 431 -15.88 -22.05 -8.47
CA VAL A 431 -15.73 -22.30 -9.90
C VAL A 431 -15.41 -23.76 -10.15
N GLU A 432 -15.89 -24.30 -11.26
CA GLU A 432 -15.54 -25.66 -11.69
C GLU A 432 -14.05 -25.73 -12.07
N ARG A 433 -13.39 -26.81 -11.67
CA ARG A 433 -11.96 -27.04 -11.94
C ARG A 433 -11.67 -26.98 -13.44
N SER A 434 -12.50 -27.63 -14.27
CA SER A 434 -12.33 -27.67 -15.73
C SER A 434 -12.34 -26.27 -16.37
N ILE A 435 -13.20 -25.39 -15.88
CA ILE A 435 -13.31 -24.00 -16.34
C ILE A 435 -12.08 -23.20 -15.91
N LEU A 436 -11.64 -23.34 -14.66
CA LEU A 436 -10.49 -22.59 -14.17
C LEU A 436 -9.18 -23.08 -14.80
N GLU A 437 -9.04 -24.38 -15.07
CA GLU A 437 -7.91 -24.95 -15.84
C GLU A 437 -7.85 -24.34 -17.25
N SER A 438 -9.00 -24.19 -17.91
CA SER A 438 -9.13 -23.54 -19.22
C SER A 438 -8.78 -22.04 -19.18
N TRP A 439 -9.19 -21.30 -18.14
CA TRP A 439 -8.89 -19.88 -18.02
C TRP A 439 -7.43 -19.57 -17.68
N LEU A 440 -6.79 -20.44 -16.90
CA LEU A 440 -5.39 -20.27 -16.50
C LEU A 440 -4.41 -20.91 -17.47
N ASP A 441 -4.91 -21.69 -18.44
CA ASP A 441 -4.10 -22.54 -19.31
C ASP A 441 -3.07 -23.35 -18.51
N LEU A 442 -3.58 -24.07 -17.51
CA LEU A 442 -2.81 -24.94 -16.63
C LEU A 442 -3.59 -26.22 -16.39
N SER A 443 -2.88 -27.34 -16.23
CA SER A 443 -3.49 -28.62 -15.93
C SER A 443 -2.71 -29.44 -14.89
N GLY A 444 -3.38 -30.38 -14.24
CA GLY A 444 -2.75 -31.35 -13.35
C GLY A 444 -2.03 -30.71 -12.15
N LYS A 445 -0.75 -31.03 -11.96
CA LYS A 445 0.03 -30.60 -10.78
C LYS A 445 0.38 -29.12 -10.79
N GLU A 446 0.64 -28.56 -11.96
CA GLU A 446 1.00 -27.14 -12.10
C GLU A 446 -0.19 -26.25 -11.74
N PHE A 447 -1.39 -26.66 -12.14
CA PHE A 447 -2.64 -26.05 -11.71
C PHE A 447 -2.80 -26.09 -10.18
N GLU A 448 -2.59 -27.25 -9.56
CA GLU A 448 -2.74 -27.40 -8.10
C GLU A 448 -1.71 -26.57 -7.32
N GLN A 449 -0.47 -26.51 -7.79
CA GLN A 449 0.57 -25.68 -7.19
C GLN A 449 0.27 -24.18 -7.33
N PHE A 450 -0.24 -23.75 -8.48
CA PHE A 450 -0.62 -22.36 -8.69
C PHE A 450 -1.83 -21.97 -7.83
N VAL A 451 -2.93 -22.73 -7.91
CA VAL A 451 -4.17 -22.43 -7.21
C VAL A 451 -4.00 -22.54 -5.68
N GLY A 452 -3.33 -23.58 -5.19
CA GLY A 452 -3.12 -23.78 -3.76
C GLY A 452 -1.96 -22.96 -3.19
N GLY A 453 -0.84 -22.89 -3.90
CA GLY A 453 0.39 -22.24 -3.42
C GLY A 453 0.47 -20.74 -3.72
N VAL A 454 0.09 -20.31 -4.92
CA VAL A 454 0.17 -18.91 -5.35
C VAL A 454 -1.12 -18.16 -5.01
N CYS A 455 -2.29 -18.72 -5.33
CA CYS A 455 -3.57 -18.05 -5.08
C CYS A 455 -4.12 -18.27 -3.66
N GLY A 456 -3.68 -19.33 -2.96
CA GLY A 456 -4.18 -19.68 -1.63
C GLY A 456 -5.65 -20.16 -1.64
N TRP A 457 -6.14 -20.70 -2.75
CA TRP A 457 -7.51 -21.20 -2.89
C TRP A 457 -7.58 -22.69 -2.56
N ASN A 458 -8.78 -23.15 -2.18
CA ASN A 458 -8.98 -24.54 -1.80
C ASN A 458 -9.61 -25.35 -2.95
N ILE A 459 -9.02 -26.50 -3.26
CA ILE A 459 -9.52 -27.42 -4.30
C ILE A 459 -10.30 -28.55 -3.62
N ASP A 460 -11.60 -28.59 -3.83
CA ASP A 460 -12.54 -29.56 -3.28
C ASP A 460 -13.10 -30.43 -4.42
N GLY A 461 -12.34 -31.46 -4.81
CA GLY A 461 -12.67 -32.36 -5.91
C GLY A 461 -12.69 -31.63 -7.27
N GLU A 462 -13.88 -31.57 -7.89
CA GLU A 462 -14.10 -30.89 -9.18
C GLU A 462 -14.36 -29.38 -9.05
N LYS A 463 -14.28 -28.83 -7.83
CA LYS A 463 -14.59 -27.42 -7.58
C LYS A 463 -13.46 -26.72 -6.86
N VAL A 464 -13.27 -25.45 -7.18
CA VAL A 464 -12.31 -24.57 -6.52
C VAL A 464 -13.07 -23.52 -5.73
N LYS A 465 -12.79 -23.44 -4.43
CA LYS A 465 -13.38 -22.47 -3.50
C LYS A 465 -12.43 -21.30 -3.31
N ILE A 466 -12.92 -20.13 -3.65
CA ILE A 466 -12.22 -18.85 -3.56
C ILE A 466 -12.63 -18.19 -2.22
N PRO A 467 -11.67 -17.73 -1.39
CA PRO A 467 -11.97 -17.03 -0.16
C PRO A 467 -12.84 -15.78 -0.35
N ILE A 468 -13.65 -15.46 0.65
CA ILE A 468 -14.46 -14.23 0.63
C ILE A 468 -13.53 -13.03 0.78
N ASN A 469 -13.69 -12.04 -0.09
CA ASN A 469 -13.00 -10.75 -0.06
C ASN A 469 -14.03 -9.61 -0.21
N LYS A 470 -13.56 -8.36 -0.11
CA LYS A 470 -14.44 -7.18 -0.15
C LYS A 470 -15.24 -7.03 -1.45
N ASP A 471 -14.75 -7.61 -2.54
CA ASP A 471 -15.27 -7.44 -3.90
C ASP A 471 -16.24 -8.57 -4.27
N ASN A 472 -15.94 -9.81 -3.88
CA ASN A 472 -16.81 -10.97 -4.07
C ASN A 472 -17.84 -11.12 -2.92
N GLU A 473 -17.84 -10.22 -1.94
CA GLU A 473 -18.85 -10.15 -0.90
C GLU A 473 -20.19 -9.61 -1.45
N ALA A 474 -21.23 -10.44 -1.53
CA ALA A 474 -22.58 -10.03 -1.89
C ALA A 474 -23.13 -9.06 -0.83
N LYS A 475 -23.03 -7.75 -1.11
CA LYS A 475 -23.55 -6.69 -0.26
C LYS A 475 -24.97 -6.33 -0.69
N GLY A 476 -25.95 -6.64 0.15
CA GLY A 476 -27.32 -6.16 -0.03
C GLY A 476 -27.40 -4.68 0.33
N THR A 477 -27.30 -3.79 -0.65
CA THR A 477 -27.57 -2.36 -0.45
C THR A 477 -29.08 -2.13 -0.48
N VAL A 478 -29.67 -1.95 0.71
CA VAL A 478 -31.03 -1.40 0.80
C VAL A 478 -30.95 0.08 0.45
N VAL A 479 -31.20 0.41 -0.81
CA VAL A 479 -31.33 1.81 -1.26
C VAL A 479 -32.65 2.36 -0.71
N ARG A 480 -32.61 2.91 0.51
CA ARG A 480 -33.65 3.80 1.01
C ARG A 480 -33.16 5.23 0.83
N GLU A 481 -33.81 5.95 -0.07
CA GLU A 481 -33.66 7.40 -0.13
C GLU A 481 -34.26 7.98 1.16
N ASN A 482 -33.39 8.30 2.12
CA ASN A 482 -33.80 8.90 3.38
C ASN A 482 -33.67 10.41 3.26
N VAL A 483 -34.60 11.01 2.51
CA VAL A 483 -34.61 12.45 2.30
C VAL A 483 -35.09 13.13 3.57
N LYS A 484 -34.18 13.83 4.26
CA LYS A 484 -34.49 14.52 5.52
C LYS A 484 -35.08 15.89 5.21
N PHE A 485 -36.05 16.33 6.01
CA PHE A 485 -36.70 17.64 5.85
C PHE A 485 -35.69 18.80 5.84
N ASP A 486 -34.58 18.70 6.58
CA ASP A 486 -33.50 19.69 6.60
C ASP A 486 -32.86 19.92 5.21
N GLN A 487 -32.84 18.91 4.35
CA GLN A 487 -32.33 19.03 2.98
C GLN A 487 -33.24 19.92 2.12
N PHE A 488 -34.52 20.06 2.48
CA PHE A 488 -35.48 20.96 1.83
C PHE A 488 -35.66 22.28 2.56
N SER A 489 -35.14 22.42 3.79
CA SER A 489 -35.33 23.62 4.62
C SER A 489 -34.90 24.91 3.91
N ARG A 490 -33.82 24.88 3.12
CA ARG A 490 -33.34 26.02 2.32
C ARG A 490 -34.30 26.40 1.19
N VAL A 491 -34.90 25.41 0.53
CA VAL A 491 -35.88 25.63 -0.55
C VAL A 491 -37.18 26.18 0.02
N VAL A 492 -37.65 25.60 1.12
CA VAL A 492 -38.86 26.05 1.83
C VAL A 492 -38.68 27.46 2.39
N ARG A 493 -37.53 27.76 2.98
CA ARG A 493 -37.19 29.10 3.49
C ARG A 493 -37.16 30.13 2.37
N ARG A 494 -36.52 29.81 1.24
CA ARG A 494 -36.42 30.71 0.08
C ARG A 494 -37.76 30.93 -0.62
N ALA A 495 -38.69 29.97 -0.54
CA ALA A 495 -40.06 30.14 -1.02
C ALA A 495 -40.91 31.07 -0.12
N PHE A 496 -40.49 31.28 1.14
CA PHE A 496 -41.22 32.10 2.12
C PHE A 496 -40.66 33.52 2.26
N GLU A 497 -39.40 33.74 1.89
CA GLU A 497 -38.80 35.08 1.81
C GLU A 497 -39.34 35.78 0.54
N GLN A 498 -40.24 36.77 0.71
CA GLN A 498 -40.74 37.57 -0.42
C GLN A 498 -39.59 38.33 -1.10
N PRO A 499 -39.62 38.50 -2.44
CA PRO A 499 -38.54 39.18 -3.15
C PRO A 499 -38.47 40.64 -2.69
N ALA A 500 -37.31 41.05 -2.17
CA ALA A 500 -36.99 42.44 -1.87
C ALA A 500 -36.60 43.21 -3.13
#